data_AF-A0A9Q4FKL0-F1
#
_entry.id   AF-A0A9Q4FKL0-F1
#
_cell.length_a   1.000
_cell.length_b   1.000
_cell.length_c   1.000
_cell.angle_alpha   90.00
_cell.angle_beta   90.00
_cell.angle_gamma   90.00
#
_symmetry.space_group_name_H-M   'P 1'
#
loop_
_entity.id
_entity.type
_entity.pdbx_description
1 polymer ?
#
loop_
_entity_poly.entity_id
_entity_poly.type
_entity_poly.pdbx_seq_one_letter_code
_entity_poly.pdbx_strand_id
1 'polypeptide(L)'
;AVLVGDNSYYDTLLQYAQNGITLPADPSSLILPRGEGAPTLGVDALPATATVCSCHNVSKGSICSAIDSGCTDLAGIKACTKAATGCGGCTALLKQVFEHELMARGVAVDKSLCEHFAYTRQELYSLVRVEGIESFAELLTRHGKGAHGCDICKPAVGSILASCWNRPITEPSLVPLQDTNDTFMANMQKNGTYSVVPRIPGGEITPDGLIAIGAVAKKYDLYTKITGGQRIDLFGA
;
A
#
# COMPACT_ATOMS: atom_id res chain seq x y z
N ALA A 1 24.79 8.13 -6.26
CA ALA A 1 24.43 7.27 -7.40
C ALA A 1 22.92 7.31 -7.59
N VAL A 2 22.43 7.34 -8.84
CA VAL A 2 21.01 7.29 -9.19
C VAL A 2 20.77 5.99 -9.94
N LEU A 3 19.80 5.18 -9.48
CA LEU A 3 19.37 3.96 -10.17
C LEU A 3 18.14 4.29 -11.04
N VAL A 4 18.15 3.82 -12.29
CA VAL A 4 17.06 3.99 -13.25
C VAL A 4 16.59 2.60 -13.68
N GLY A 5 15.31 2.31 -13.51
CA GLY A 5 14.73 0.97 -13.71
C GLY A 5 14.28 0.33 -12.40
N ASP A 6 14.50 -0.97 -12.24
CA ASP A 6 14.23 -1.69 -10.99
C ASP A 6 15.18 -1.19 -9.88
N ASN A 7 14.59 -0.51 -8.90
CA ASN A 7 15.31 0.10 -7.79
C ASN A 7 15.33 -0.76 -6.52
N SER A 8 14.81 -1.99 -6.58
CA SER A 8 14.74 -2.91 -5.42
C SER A 8 16.12 -3.22 -4.82
N TYR A 9 17.19 -3.08 -5.61
CA TYR A 9 18.58 -3.31 -5.19
C TYR A 9 19.28 -2.09 -4.57
N TYR A 10 18.64 -0.90 -4.64
CA TYR A 10 19.28 0.36 -4.24
C TYR A 10 19.77 0.33 -2.80
N ASP A 11 18.89 -0.05 -1.86
CA ASP A 11 19.17 0.00 -0.43
C ASP A 11 20.36 -0.92 -0.08
N THR A 12 20.39 -2.15 -0.62
CA THR A 12 21.47 -3.11 -0.41
C THR A 12 22.82 -2.56 -0.91
N LEU A 13 22.86 -2.08 -2.16
CA LEU A 13 24.08 -1.53 -2.76
C LEU A 13 24.59 -0.29 -2.02
N LEU A 14 23.67 0.55 -1.55
CA LEU A 14 23.99 1.72 -0.75
C LEU A 14 24.66 1.34 0.57
N GLN A 15 24.18 0.29 1.26
CA GLN A 15 24.76 -0.16 2.52
C GLN A 15 26.16 -0.74 2.35
N TYR A 16 26.44 -1.49 1.27
CA TYR A 16 27.79 -1.94 0.93
C TYR A 16 28.75 -0.76 0.76
N ALA A 17 28.32 0.26 0.00
CA ALA A 17 29.14 1.44 -0.28
C ALA A 17 29.36 2.32 0.97
N GLN A 18 28.33 2.53 1.79
CA GLN A 18 28.39 3.44 2.94
C GLN A 18 29.16 2.85 4.13
N ASN A 19 29.04 1.54 4.36
CA ASN A 19 29.62 0.89 5.55
C ASN A 19 30.92 0.14 5.26
N GLY A 20 31.44 0.20 4.03
CA GLY A 20 32.67 -0.50 3.64
C GLY A 20 32.57 -2.02 3.83
N ILE A 21 31.38 -2.60 3.63
CA ILE A 21 31.15 -4.02 3.83
C ILE A 21 31.91 -4.80 2.75
N THR A 22 32.61 -5.87 3.16
CA THR A 22 33.34 -6.73 2.22
C THR A 22 32.39 -7.28 1.16
N LEU A 23 32.72 -7.02 -0.11
CA LEU A 23 31.94 -7.52 -1.24
C LEU A 23 31.94 -9.05 -1.26
N PRO A 24 30.85 -9.69 -1.73
CA PRO A 24 30.84 -11.12 -1.99
C PRO A 24 31.96 -11.53 -2.97
N ALA A 25 32.36 -12.80 -2.93
CA ALA A 25 33.39 -13.35 -3.81
C ALA A 25 33.07 -13.17 -5.31
N ASP A 26 31.77 -13.13 -5.66
CA ASP A 26 31.28 -12.75 -6.98
C ASP A 26 30.44 -11.45 -6.90
N PRO A 27 31.03 -10.28 -7.17
CA PRO A 27 30.33 -8.99 -7.14
C PRO A 27 29.23 -8.85 -8.21
N SER A 28 29.29 -9.63 -9.30
CA SER A 28 28.31 -9.55 -10.38
C SER A 28 26.91 -10.00 -9.92
N SER A 29 26.87 -10.86 -8.89
CA SER A 29 25.64 -11.31 -8.22
C SER A 29 24.83 -10.18 -7.57
N LEU A 30 25.42 -8.99 -7.35
CA LEU A 30 24.74 -7.83 -6.75
C LEU A 30 23.94 -6.99 -7.77
N ILE A 31 24.20 -7.15 -9.07
CA ILE A 31 23.62 -6.30 -10.13
C ILE A 31 22.93 -7.09 -11.25
N LEU A 32 23.22 -8.38 -11.39
CA LEU A 32 22.59 -9.23 -12.41
C LEU A 32 21.26 -9.80 -11.91
N PRO A 33 20.24 -9.94 -12.79
CA PRO A 33 18.98 -10.58 -12.43
C PRO A 33 19.25 -12.01 -11.94
N ARG A 34 18.75 -12.31 -10.73
CA ARG A 34 19.09 -13.50 -9.92
C ARG A 34 19.11 -14.81 -10.71
N GLY A 35 20.25 -15.50 -10.69
CA GLY A 35 20.28 -16.96 -10.57
C GLY A 35 20.14 -17.35 -9.09
N GLU A 36 19.62 -18.54 -8.78
CA GLU A 36 19.48 -19.04 -7.41
C GLU A 36 20.83 -18.96 -6.65
N GLY A 37 20.91 -18.15 -5.59
CA GLY A 37 22.06 -18.14 -4.66
C GLY A 37 22.78 -16.81 -4.42
N ALA A 38 22.36 -15.67 -4.99
CA ALA A 38 23.00 -14.39 -4.69
C ALA A 38 22.79 -13.99 -3.20
N PRO A 39 23.87 -13.71 -2.43
CA PRO A 39 23.75 -13.33 -1.03
C PRO A 39 23.08 -11.97 -0.91
N THR A 40 21.84 -11.94 -0.44
CA THR A 40 21.23 -10.70 0.03
C THR A 40 21.94 -10.26 1.29
N LEU A 41 22.39 -9.01 1.37
CA LEU A 41 22.81 -8.43 2.64
C LEU A 41 21.59 -8.41 3.58
N GLY A 42 21.48 -9.43 4.42
CA GLY A 42 20.45 -9.47 5.45
C GLY A 42 20.62 -8.28 6.38
N VAL A 43 19.52 -7.74 6.89
CA VAL A 43 19.54 -6.66 7.89
C VAL A 43 20.37 -7.00 9.13
N ASP A 44 20.56 -8.30 9.38
CA ASP A 44 21.39 -8.94 10.39
C ASP A 44 22.87 -8.53 10.25
N ALA A 45 23.36 -8.41 9.00
CA ALA A 45 24.75 -8.06 8.69
C ALA A 45 25.04 -6.56 8.82
N LEU A 46 24.02 -5.71 9.06
CA LEU A 46 24.21 -4.29 9.24
C LEU A 46 24.78 -3.98 10.63
N PRO A 47 25.88 -3.20 10.73
CA PRO A 47 26.40 -2.74 12.01
C PRO A 47 25.44 -1.75 12.68
N ALA A 48 25.56 -1.58 14.01
CA ALA A 48 24.74 -0.61 14.74
C ALA A 48 24.93 0.84 14.25
N THR A 49 26.08 1.15 13.65
CA THR A 49 26.39 2.46 13.05
C THR A 49 25.79 2.65 11.66
N ALA A 50 25.22 1.62 11.04
CA ALA A 50 24.65 1.70 9.71
C ALA A 50 23.53 2.73 9.66
N THR A 51 23.65 3.70 8.76
CA THR A 51 22.63 4.74 8.58
C THR A 51 21.44 4.15 7.82
N VAL A 52 20.28 4.15 8.46
CA VAL A 52 19.02 3.68 7.88
C VAL A 52 18.23 4.85 7.29
N CYS A 53 18.15 5.99 7.99
CA CYS A 53 17.51 7.20 7.47
C CYS A 53 18.48 8.36 7.42
N SER A 54 18.89 8.77 6.22
CA SER A 54 19.79 9.92 6.05
C SER A 54 19.13 11.27 6.39
N CYS A 55 17.83 11.44 6.10
CA CYS A 55 17.13 12.72 6.34
C CYS A 55 17.11 13.12 7.82
N HIS A 56 17.00 12.14 8.71
CA HIS A 56 16.91 12.34 10.16
C HIS A 56 18.11 11.75 10.90
N ASN A 57 19.15 11.33 10.16
CA ASN A 57 20.36 10.72 10.68
C ASN A 57 20.10 9.57 11.68
N VAL A 58 19.20 8.66 11.32
CA VAL A 58 18.80 7.52 12.16
C VAL A 58 19.61 6.30 11.78
N SER A 59 20.35 5.72 12.73
CA SER A 59 21.10 4.48 12.54
C SER A 59 20.32 3.25 12.99
N LYS A 60 20.80 2.05 12.62
CA LYS A 60 20.29 0.78 13.16
C LYS A 60 20.33 0.77 14.70
N GLY A 61 21.40 1.28 15.30
CA GLY A 61 21.51 1.40 16.76
C GLY A 61 20.42 2.27 17.38
N SER A 62 20.06 3.40 16.74
CA SER A 62 18.94 4.24 17.20
C SER A 62 17.61 3.50 17.15
N ILE A 63 17.40 2.66 16.15
CA ILE A 63 16.21 1.80 16.02
C ILE A 63 16.19 0.74 17.13
N CYS A 64 17.30 0.03 17.36
CA CYS A 64 17.42 -0.94 18.44
C CYS A 64 17.14 -0.30 19.81
N SER A 65 17.71 0.88 20.11
CA SER A 65 17.45 1.59 21.37
C SER A 65 15.99 2.01 21.53
N ALA A 66 15.31 2.38 20.44
CA ALA A 66 13.88 2.71 20.48
C ALA A 66 13.03 1.46 20.78
N ILE A 67 13.37 0.31 20.20
CA ILE A 67 12.73 -0.99 20.50
C ILE A 67 12.97 -1.38 21.96
N ASP A 68 14.21 -1.28 22.45
CA ASP A 68 14.58 -1.57 23.84
C ASP A 68 13.87 -0.65 24.84
N SER A 69 13.52 0.57 24.40
CA SER A 69 12.71 1.53 25.17
C SER A 69 11.20 1.24 25.12
N GLY A 70 10.76 0.16 24.45
CA GLY A 70 9.37 -0.29 24.42
C GLY A 70 8.60 0.04 23.14
N CYS A 71 9.24 0.48 22.05
CA CYS A 71 8.55 0.66 20.77
C CYS A 71 8.27 -0.69 20.10
N THR A 72 6.98 -1.06 20.00
CA THR A 72 6.54 -2.34 19.43
C THR A 72 5.85 -2.23 18.07
N ASP A 73 5.67 -1.02 17.54
CA ASP A 73 5.10 -0.80 16.21
C ASP A 73 5.92 0.19 15.35
N LEU A 74 5.69 0.13 14.03
CA LEU A 74 6.35 1.01 13.07
C LEU A 74 5.95 2.48 13.28
N ALA A 75 4.71 2.74 13.70
CA ALA A 75 4.21 4.09 13.94
C ALA A 75 4.95 4.75 15.10
N GLY A 76 5.13 4.03 16.21
CA GLY A 76 5.92 4.45 17.37
C GLY A 76 7.37 4.71 17.00
N ILE A 77 8.00 3.84 16.21
CA ILE A 77 9.36 4.10 15.72
C ILE A 77 9.45 5.37 14.88
N LYS A 78 8.50 5.59 13.96
CA LYS A 78 8.46 6.81 13.14
C LYS A 78 8.26 8.04 14.03
N ALA A 79 7.43 7.95 15.07
CA ALA A 79 7.21 9.05 16.01
C ALA A 79 8.46 9.36 16.86
N CYS A 80 9.14 8.33 17.37
CA CYS A 80 10.31 8.48 18.23
C CYS A 80 11.57 8.91 17.46
N THR A 81 11.83 8.28 16.32
CA THR A 81 13.07 8.46 15.57
C THR A 81 12.96 9.44 14.41
N LYS A 82 11.74 9.78 13.98
CA LYS A 82 11.44 10.52 12.74
C LYS A 82 11.90 9.81 11.46
N ALA A 83 12.34 8.56 11.53
CA ALA A 83 12.68 7.80 10.33
C ALA A 83 11.46 7.72 9.40
N ALA A 84 11.69 7.78 8.08
CA ALA A 84 10.65 7.75 7.04
C ALA A 84 9.62 8.91 7.05
N THR A 85 9.79 9.97 7.87
CA THR A 85 8.90 11.15 7.83
C THR A 85 9.37 12.27 6.89
N GLY A 86 10.60 12.17 6.36
CA GLY A 86 11.19 13.12 5.42
C GLY A 86 10.93 12.77 3.96
N CYS A 87 11.92 12.18 3.28
CA CYS A 87 11.81 11.79 1.86
C CYS A 87 11.13 10.42 1.63
N GLY A 88 10.94 9.62 2.68
CA GLY A 88 10.32 8.29 2.61
C GLY A 88 11.17 7.17 1.98
N GLY A 89 12.34 7.46 1.42
CA GLY A 89 13.18 6.46 0.72
C GLY A 89 13.59 5.28 1.59
N CYS A 90 13.85 5.51 2.88
CA CYS A 90 14.25 4.46 3.82
C CYS A 90 13.11 3.59 4.37
N THR A 91 11.86 3.76 3.90
CA THR A 91 10.69 3.10 4.51
C THR A 91 10.79 1.58 4.44
N ALA A 92 11.28 1.03 3.32
CA ALA A 92 11.45 -0.41 3.14
C ALA A 92 12.53 -0.97 4.08
N LEU A 93 13.74 -0.39 4.04
CA LEU A 93 14.84 -0.79 4.91
C LEU A 93 14.51 -0.64 6.40
N LEU A 94 13.85 0.45 6.80
CA LEU A 94 13.41 0.68 8.18
C LEU A 94 12.48 -0.44 8.67
N LYS A 95 11.51 -0.84 7.83
CA LYS A 95 10.58 -1.92 8.15
C LYS A 95 11.32 -3.25 8.31
N GLN A 96 12.24 -3.58 7.40
CA GLN A 96 13.02 -4.81 7.48
C GLN A 96 13.88 -4.87 8.74
N VAL A 97 14.61 -3.79 9.05
CA VAL A 97 15.44 -3.71 10.27
C VAL A 97 14.57 -3.84 11.52
N PHE A 98 13.44 -3.14 11.56
CA PHE A 98 12.53 -3.19 12.70
C PHE A 98 11.94 -4.58 12.95
N GLU A 99 11.41 -5.22 11.90
CA GLU A 99 10.82 -6.57 12.02
C GLU A 99 11.87 -7.60 12.44
N HIS A 100 13.08 -7.54 11.88
CA HIS A 100 14.18 -8.42 12.28
C HIS A 100 14.57 -8.22 13.75
N GLU A 101 14.75 -6.97 14.20
CA GLU A 101 15.16 -6.67 15.57
C GLU A 101 14.08 -7.03 16.61
N LEU A 102 12.78 -6.96 16.24
CA LEU A 102 11.68 -7.47 17.04
C LEU A 102 11.70 -9.00 17.14
N MET A 103 11.86 -9.70 16.00
CA MET A 103 11.94 -11.16 15.96
C MET A 103 13.15 -11.69 16.77
N ALA A 104 14.30 -11.02 16.67
CA ALA A 104 15.50 -11.35 17.45
C ALA A 104 15.28 -11.23 18.97
N ARG A 105 14.36 -10.36 19.39
CA ARG A 105 13.93 -10.18 20.80
C ARG A 105 12.75 -11.08 21.19
N GLY A 106 12.35 -11.99 20.32
CA GLY A 106 11.23 -12.91 20.56
C GLY A 106 9.85 -12.25 20.48
N VAL A 107 9.75 -11.02 19.97
CA VAL A 107 8.46 -10.35 19.74
C VAL A 107 7.91 -10.84 18.41
N ALA A 108 6.83 -11.61 18.46
CA ALA A 108 6.14 -12.07 17.26
C ALA A 108 5.51 -10.88 16.53
N VAL A 109 5.92 -10.64 15.28
CA VAL A 109 5.30 -9.63 14.41
C VAL A 109 3.99 -10.22 13.91
N ASP A 110 2.87 -9.69 14.39
CA ASP A 110 1.56 -10.07 13.88
C ASP A 110 1.39 -9.52 12.46
N LYS A 111 1.21 -10.43 11.50
CA LYS A 111 0.97 -10.11 10.08
C LYS A 111 -0.51 -10.18 9.70
N SER A 112 -1.38 -10.39 10.69
CA SER A 112 -2.82 -10.38 10.53
C SER A 112 -3.29 -9.06 9.95
N LEU A 113 -4.26 -9.12 9.03
CA LEU A 113 -4.87 -7.93 8.47
C LEU A 113 -5.63 -7.12 9.54
N CYS A 114 -6.36 -7.83 10.41
CA CYS A 114 -7.08 -7.28 11.56
C CYS A 114 -7.56 -8.43 12.46
N GLU A 115 -8.28 -8.12 13.54
CA GLU A 115 -8.87 -9.11 14.46
C GLU A 115 -9.77 -10.17 13.77
N HIS A 116 -10.34 -9.85 12.61
CA HIS A 116 -11.21 -10.75 11.86
C HIS A 116 -10.43 -11.78 11.03
N PHE A 117 -9.21 -11.45 10.57
CA PHE A 117 -8.44 -12.27 9.64
C PHE A 117 -6.98 -12.33 10.06
N ALA A 118 -6.54 -13.53 10.47
CA ALA A 118 -5.15 -13.82 10.85
C ALA A 118 -4.21 -14.02 9.63
N TYR A 119 -4.51 -13.34 8.52
CA TYR A 119 -3.84 -13.48 7.24
C TYR A 119 -3.45 -12.10 6.73
N THR A 120 -2.36 -12.05 5.98
CA THR A 120 -2.00 -10.89 5.17
C THR A 120 -3.00 -10.71 4.01
N ARG A 121 -3.03 -9.50 3.45
CA ARG A 121 -3.79 -9.24 2.22
C ARG A 121 -3.44 -10.20 1.07
N GLN A 122 -2.17 -10.54 0.91
CA GLN A 122 -1.70 -11.41 -0.16
C GLN A 122 -2.16 -12.85 0.04
N GLU A 123 -2.14 -13.35 1.27
CA GLU A 123 -2.67 -14.67 1.62
C GLU A 123 -4.18 -14.73 1.39
N LEU A 124 -4.93 -13.71 1.82
CA LEU A 124 -6.38 -13.62 1.55
C LEU A 124 -6.69 -13.62 0.05
N TYR A 125 -5.90 -12.90 -0.76
CA TYR A 125 -6.04 -12.94 -2.21
C TYR A 125 -5.82 -14.36 -2.77
N SER A 126 -4.78 -15.05 -2.33
CA SER A 126 -4.49 -16.43 -2.73
C SER A 126 -5.62 -17.38 -2.32
N LEU A 127 -6.12 -17.27 -1.09
CA LEU A 127 -7.26 -18.08 -0.59
C LEU A 127 -8.50 -17.86 -1.46
N VAL A 128 -8.86 -16.60 -1.73
CA VAL A 128 -10.00 -16.26 -2.59
C VAL A 128 -9.86 -16.88 -3.98
N ARG A 129 -8.67 -16.78 -4.60
CA ARG A 129 -8.44 -17.30 -5.96
C ARG A 129 -8.40 -18.82 -6.02
N VAL A 130 -7.76 -19.48 -5.05
CA VAL A 130 -7.57 -20.94 -5.05
C VAL A 130 -8.86 -21.66 -4.69
N GLU A 131 -9.60 -21.15 -3.70
CA GLU A 131 -10.84 -21.78 -3.24
C GLU A 131 -12.09 -21.32 -3.98
N GLY A 132 -11.97 -20.33 -4.87
CA GLY A 132 -13.09 -19.82 -5.65
C GLY A 132 -14.13 -19.07 -4.81
N ILE A 133 -13.69 -18.32 -3.79
CA ILE A 133 -14.59 -17.62 -2.86
C ILE A 133 -15.11 -16.33 -3.52
N GLU A 134 -16.42 -16.18 -3.63
CA GLU A 134 -17.02 -15.05 -4.36
C GLU A 134 -17.71 -14.01 -3.45
N SER A 135 -17.77 -14.25 -2.14
CA SER A 135 -18.45 -13.35 -1.21
C SER A 135 -17.65 -13.12 0.09
N PHE A 136 -17.85 -11.94 0.69
CA PHE A 136 -17.25 -11.63 2.00
C PHE A 136 -17.74 -12.57 3.09
N ALA A 137 -19.04 -12.90 3.09
CA ALA A 137 -19.62 -13.79 4.08
C ALA A 137 -18.99 -15.19 4.05
N GLU A 138 -18.75 -15.74 2.85
CA GLU A 138 -18.07 -17.01 2.69
C GLU A 138 -16.61 -16.93 3.15
N LEU A 139 -15.88 -15.89 2.74
CA LEU A 139 -14.48 -15.70 3.18
C LEU A 139 -14.38 -15.58 4.70
N LEU A 140 -15.26 -14.81 5.33
CA LEU A 140 -15.31 -14.62 6.77
C LEU A 140 -15.67 -15.93 7.50
N THR A 141 -16.60 -16.72 6.95
CA THR A 141 -17.00 -18.00 7.56
C THR A 141 -15.88 -19.04 7.52
N ARG A 142 -15.13 -19.09 6.42
CA ARG A 142 -14.07 -20.12 6.24
C ARG A 142 -12.75 -19.73 6.90
N HIS A 143 -12.35 -18.46 6.75
CA HIS A 143 -10.98 -18.00 7.04
C HIS A 143 -10.94 -16.86 8.06
N GLY A 144 -12.09 -16.44 8.59
CA GLY A 144 -12.17 -15.33 9.53
C GLY A 144 -12.93 -15.65 10.80
N LYS A 145 -13.13 -14.61 11.62
CA LYS A 145 -13.86 -14.66 12.90
C LYS A 145 -14.79 -13.46 13.01
N GLY A 146 -15.88 -13.61 13.75
CA GLY A 146 -16.91 -12.57 13.92
C GLY A 146 -18.01 -12.63 12.85
N ALA A 147 -18.96 -11.69 12.91
CA ALA A 147 -20.17 -11.73 12.08
C ALA A 147 -20.22 -10.65 10.98
N HIS A 148 -19.52 -9.52 11.15
CA HIS A 148 -19.73 -8.34 10.32
C HIS A 148 -18.47 -7.79 9.64
N GLY A 149 -17.27 -8.03 10.17
CA GLY A 149 -16.05 -7.37 9.70
C GLY A 149 -15.94 -5.90 10.14
N CYS A 150 -14.78 -5.29 9.91
CA CYS A 150 -14.48 -3.89 10.22
C CYS A 150 -14.18 -3.05 8.96
N ASP A 151 -13.89 -1.78 9.18
CA ASP A 151 -13.44 -0.78 8.20
C ASP A 151 -12.08 -1.10 7.55
N ILE A 152 -11.28 -2.01 8.13
CA ILE A 152 -10.04 -2.49 7.51
C ILE A 152 -10.32 -3.66 6.54
N CYS A 153 -11.01 -4.70 7.00
CA CYS A 153 -11.14 -5.93 6.21
C CYS A 153 -12.19 -5.85 5.10
N LYS A 154 -13.29 -5.10 5.30
CA LYS A 154 -14.32 -4.95 4.27
C LYS A 154 -13.79 -4.36 2.96
N PRO A 155 -13.15 -3.17 2.93
CA PRO A 155 -12.61 -2.62 1.69
C PRO A 155 -11.46 -3.46 1.15
N ALA A 156 -10.63 -4.06 2.01
CA ALA A 156 -9.56 -4.96 1.57
C ALA A 156 -10.12 -6.18 0.82
N VAL A 157 -11.15 -6.85 1.36
CA VAL A 157 -11.79 -7.99 0.72
C VAL A 157 -12.60 -7.56 -0.51
N GLY A 158 -13.31 -6.43 -0.46
CA GLY A 158 -14.00 -5.86 -1.61
C GLY A 158 -13.05 -5.65 -2.80
N SER A 159 -11.88 -5.06 -2.54
CA SER A 159 -10.81 -4.91 -3.53
C SER A 159 -10.26 -6.25 -4.04
N ILE A 160 -10.11 -7.26 -3.17
CA ILE A 160 -9.70 -8.62 -3.58
C ILE A 160 -10.74 -9.22 -4.52
N LEU A 161 -12.01 -9.24 -4.12
CA LEU A 161 -13.10 -9.79 -4.93
C LEU A 161 -13.23 -9.09 -6.28
N ALA A 162 -13.09 -7.76 -6.32
CA ALA A 162 -13.07 -7.00 -7.58
C ALA A 162 -11.88 -7.41 -8.47
N SER A 163 -10.69 -7.60 -7.89
CA SER A 163 -9.50 -8.05 -8.64
C SER A 163 -9.65 -9.49 -9.15
N CYS A 164 -10.33 -10.34 -8.37
CA CYS A 164 -10.48 -11.75 -8.68
C CYS A 164 -11.57 -12.01 -9.72
N TRP A 165 -12.71 -11.34 -9.58
CA TRP A 165 -13.96 -11.69 -10.27
C TRP A 165 -14.50 -10.56 -11.12
N ASN A 166 -14.06 -9.32 -10.90
CA ASN A 166 -14.43 -8.13 -11.67
C ASN A 166 -15.94 -7.95 -11.86
N ARG A 167 -16.73 -8.26 -10.82
CA ARG A 167 -18.17 -8.04 -10.81
C ARG A 167 -18.52 -6.56 -10.60
N PRO A 168 -19.70 -6.09 -11.09
CA PRO A 168 -20.14 -4.73 -10.84
C PRO A 168 -20.20 -4.40 -9.35
N ILE A 169 -19.54 -3.33 -8.93
CA ILE A 169 -19.48 -2.92 -7.52
C ILE A 169 -20.86 -2.57 -6.94
N THR A 170 -21.82 -2.27 -7.82
CA THR A 170 -23.21 -1.96 -7.49
C THR A 170 -24.04 -3.19 -7.15
N GLU A 171 -23.50 -4.40 -7.26
CA GLU A 171 -24.19 -5.61 -6.80
C GLU A 171 -24.50 -5.51 -5.29
N PRO A 172 -25.72 -5.85 -4.84
CA PRO A 172 -26.13 -5.68 -3.44
C PRO A 172 -25.22 -6.37 -2.41
N SER A 173 -24.54 -7.46 -2.79
CA SER A 173 -23.59 -8.20 -1.95
C SER A 173 -22.23 -7.50 -1.81
N LEU A 174 -21.86 -6.63 -2.77
CA LEU A 174 -20.57 -5.95 -2.84
C LEU A 174 -20.62 -4.52 -2.30
N VAL A 175 -21.78 -3.86 -2.40
CA VAL A 175 -22.00 -2.49 -1.91
C VAL A 175 -21.56 -2.31 -0.44
N PRO A 176 -21.89 -3.20 0.52
CA PRO A 176 -21.49 -3.02 1.91
C PRO A 176 -19.99 -3.11 2.17
N LEU A 177 -19.21 -3.55 1.17
CA LEU A 177 -17.75 -3.65 1.24
C LEU A 177 -17.04 -2.40 0.71
N GLN A 178 -17.76 -1.58 -0.05
CA GLN A 178 -17.21 -0.39 -0.69
C GLN A 178 -17.19 0.77 0.29
N ASP A 179 -16.25 1.69 0.07
CA ASP A 179 -16.34 3.00 0.71
C ASP A 179 -17.46 3.83 0.07
N THR A 180 -17.69 5.02 0.63
CA THR A 180 -18.74 5.92 0.14
C THR A 180 -18.52 6.34 -1.31
N ASN A 181 -17.27 6.55 -1.73
CA ASN A 181 -17.00 7.04 -3.07
C ASN A 181 -17.28 5.96 -4.12
N ASP A 182 -16.87 4.73 -3.84
CA ASP A 182 -17.11 3.59 -4.71
C ASP A 182 -18.61 3.22 -4.72
N THR A 183 -19.29 3.27 -3.57
CA THR A 183 -20.74 3.01 -3.49
C THR A 183 -21.56 3.93 -4.38
N PHE A 184 -21.26 5.23 -4.36
CA PHE A 184 -21.99 6.24 -5.14
C PHE A 184 -21.35 6.54 -6.50
N MET A 185 -20.22 5.89 -6.82
CA MET A 185 -19.40 6.17 -8.00
C MET A 185 -19.11 7.68 -8.17
N ALA A 186 -18.90 8.37 -7.05
CA ALA A 186 -18.75 9.81 -6.97
C ALA A 186 -17.89 10.21 -5.78
N ASN A 187 -17.09 11.27 -5.89
CA ASN A 187 -16.25 11.70 -4.79
C ASN A 187 -17.02 12.63 -3.84
N MET A 188 -17.10 12.27 -2.56
CA MET A 188 -17.69 13.11 -1.53
C MET A 188 -16.81 14.34 -1.24
N GLN A 189 -17.42 15.52 -1.24
CA GLN A 189 -16.80 16.80 -0.95
C GLN A 189 -16.98 17.17 0.54
N LYS A 190 -16.14 18.09 1.04
CA LYS A 190 -16.19 18.53 2.46
C LYS A 190 -17.52 19.16 2.88
N ASN A 191 -18.25 19.72 1.91
CA ASN A 191 -19.58 20.31 2.12
C ASN A 191 -20.72 19.26 2.06
N GLY A 192 -20.41 17.97 1.95
CA GLY A 192 -21.37 16.87 1.87
C GLY A 192 -21.96 16.62 0.47
N THR A 193 -21.64 17.45 -0.52
CA THR A 193 -22.06 17.23 -1.92
C THR A 193 -21.13 16.23 -2.61
N TYR A 194 -21.57 15.68 -3.74
CA TYR A 194 -20.75 14.82 -4.56
C TYR A 194 -20.16 15.56 -5.76
N SER A 195 -19.00 15.07 -6.21
CA SER A 195 -18.45 15.41 -7.52
C SER A 195 -18.30 14.15 -8.38
N VAL A 196 -18.71 14.26 -9.64
CA VAL A 196 -18.64 13.18 -10.62
C VAL A 196 -17.66 13.57 -11.72
N VAL A 197 -16.71 12.68 -11.99
CA VAL A 197 -15.76 12.80 -13.10
C VAL A 197 -16.08 11.70 -14.11
N PRO A 198 -16.80 11.99 -15.21
CA PRO A 198 -17.11 10.99 -16.22
C PRO A 198 -15.84 10.35 -16.78
N ARG A 199 -15.88 9.03 -16.95
CA ARG A 199 -14.77 8.30 -17.58
C ARG A 199 -14.77 8.61 -19.08
N ILE A 200 -13.66 9.19 -19.56
CA ILE A 200 -13.41 9.43 -20.99
C ILE A 200 -12.14 8.64 -21.37
N PRO A 201 -12.27 7.36 -21.80
CA PRO A 201 -11.12 6.52 -22.14
C PRO A 201 -10.25 7.16 -23.22
N GLY A 202 -8.94 7.24 -22.99
CA GLY A 202 -8.00 7.86 -23.92
C GLY A 202 -8.19 9.36 -24.15
N GLY A 203 -9.11 10.02 -23.44
CA GLY A 203 -9.52 11.39 -23.74
C GLY A 203 -10.40 11.52 -24.98
N GLU A 204 -10.84 10.41 -25.57
CA GLU A 204 -11.68 10.40 -26.77
C GLU A 204 -13.17 10.53 -26.40
N ILE A 205 -13.82 11.57 -26.91
CA ILE A 205 -15.25 11.82 -26.72
C ILE A 205 -15.86 12.35 -28.02
N THR A 206 -17.05 11.88 -28.37
CA THR A 206 -17.80 12.40 -29.51
C THR A 206 -18.41 13.77 -29.19
N PRO A 207 -18.70 14.62 -30.19
CA PRO A 207 -19.45 15.86 -29.97
C PRO A 207 -20.76 15.63 -29.20
N ASP A 208 -21.51 14.57 -29.54
CA ASP A 208 -22.75 14.22 -28.85
C ASP A 208 -22.53 13.82 -27.39
N GLY A 209 -21.44 13.08 -27.10
CA GLY A 209 -21.08 12.73 -25.73
C GLY A 209 -20.74 13.96 -24.89
N LEU A 210 -20.02 14.92 -25.48
CA LEU A 210 -19.70 16.19 -24.81
C LEU A 210 -20.96 17.02 -24.54
N ILE A 211 -21.88 17.09 -25.51
CA ILE A 211 -23.19 17.74 -25.36
C ILE A 211 -24.00 17.05 -24.25
N ALA A 212 -23.99 15.72 -24.19
CA ALA A 212 -24.71 14.95 -23.16
C ALA A 212 -24.19 15.27 -21.75
N ILE A 213 -22.87 15.37 -21.56
CA ILE A 213 -22.29 15.80 -20.28
C ILE A 213 -22.77 17.21 -19.91
N GLY A 214 -22.74 18.15 -20.86
CA GLY A 214 -23.23 19.51 -20.64
C GLY A 214 -24.72 19.58 -20.32
N ALA A 215 -25.54 18.74 -20.96
CA ALA A 215 -26.97 18.64 -20.68
C ALA A 215 -27.26 18.11 -19.28
N VAL A 216 -26.50 17.10 -18.82
CA VAL A 216 -26.58 16.59 -17.44
C VAL A 216 -26.17 17.65 -16.44
N ALA A 217 -25.04 18.33 -16.68
CA ALA A 217 -24.57 19.41 -15.82
C ALA A 217 -25.61 20.52 -15.67
N LYS A 218 -26.22 20.95 -16.79
CA LYS A 218 -27.29 21.96 -16.78
C LYS A 218 -28.56 21.47 -16.09
N LYS A 219 -28.95 20.22 -16.28
CA LYS A 219 -30.17 19.64 -15.67
C LYS A 219 -30.12 19.66 -14.15
N TYR A 220 -28.95 19.39 -13.57
CA TYR A 220 -28.75 19.30 -12.12
C TYR A 220 -28.03 20.51 -11.52
N ASP A 221 -27.90 21.61 -12.27
CA ASP A 221 -27.23 22.85 -11.85
C ASP A 221 -25.80 22.62 -11.30
N LEU A 222 -25.04 21.76 -11.97
CA LEU A 222 -23.72 21.34 -11.51
C LEU A 222 -22.64 22.31 -11.96
N TYR A 223 -21.81 22.76 -11.01
CA TYR A 223 -20.61 23.52 -11.35
C TYR A 223 -19.64 22.63 -12.13
N THR A 224 -19.23 23.08 -13.32
CA THR A 224 -18.41 22.29 -14.24
C THR A 224 -17.06 22.94 -14.42
N LYS A 225 -15.97 22.17 -14.28
CA LYS A 225 -14.61 22.64 -14.56
C LYS A 225 -13.79 21.60 -15.31
N ILE A 226 -12.75 22.05 -16.00
CA ILE A 226 -11.66 21.19 -16.45
C ILE A 226 -10.61 21.13 -15.35
N THR A 227 -10.25 19.92 -14.93
CA THR A 227 -9.24 19.70 -13.87
C THR A 227 -7.82 19.81 -14.41
N GLY A 228 -6.84 19.93 -13.51
CA GLY A 228 -5.41 19.87 -13.89
C GLY A 228 -5.02 18.55 -14.57
N GLY A 229 -5.80 17.48 -14.37
CA GLY A 229 -5.66 16.20 -15.07
C GLY A 229 -6.38 16.14 -16.42
N GLN A 230 -6.83 17.27 -16.97
CA GLN A 230 -7.54 17.39 -18.25
C GLN A 230 -8.84 16.57 -18.32
N ARG A 231 -9.57 16.48 -17.20
CA ARG A 231 -10.87 15.81 -17.12
C ARG A 231 -11.99 16.81 -16.86
N ILE A 232 -13.19 16.51 -17.35
CA ILE A 232 -14.41 17.25 -17.02
C ILE A 232 -14.89 16.79 -15.64
N ASP A 233 -15.13 17.74 -14.74
CA ASP A 233 -15.49 17.48 -13.35
C ASP A 233 -16.74 18.28 -13.01
N LEU A 234 -17.74 17.58 -12.46
CA LEU A 234 -19.08 18.08 -12.18
C LEU A 234 -19.29 18.09 -10.67
N PHE A 235 -19.62 19.25 -10.08
CA PHE A 235 -19.76 19.43 -8.63
C PHE A 235 -21.18 19.83 -8.22
N GLY A 236 -21.59 19.39 -7.04
CA GLY A 236 -22.81 19.84 -6.38
C GLY A 236 -23.99 18.88 -6.49
N ALA A 237 -23.72 17.61 -6.82
CA ALA A 237 -24.72 16.54 -6.87
C ALA A 237 -25.11 16.04 -5.46
#